data_AF-A0AAV3STR2-F1
#
_entry.id   AF-A0AAV3STR2-F1
#
_cell.length_a   1.000
_cell.length_b   1.000
_cell.length_c   1.000
_cell.angle_alpha   90.00
_cell.angle_beta   90.00
_cell.angle_gamma   90.00
#
_symmetry.space_group_name_H-M   'P 1'
#
loop_
_entity.id
_entity.type
_entity.pdbx_description
1 polymer ?
#
loop_
_entity_poly.entity_id
_entity_poly.type
_entity_poly.pdbx_seq_one_letter_code
_entity_poly.pdbx_strand_id
1 'polypeptide(L)'
;MTRPSSDPQAADLAQLTRISLDTNHPICQVCGQPLHEGDDITTYAYRAAGEPAYAIGYIMCGADTHEHPTVFTRGVREYVLTGHIGTCSDTRTQSTTFVLLDPTVVVTSPTTTTNLHVHPDAPTPRSPTHPTPQEPTPLLTAVREYARSDGGSPPEGTE
;
A
#
# COMPACT_ATOMS: atom_id res chain seq x y z
N MET A 1 38.62 5.08 -0.04
CA MET A 1 37.76 4.00 -0.56
C MET A 1 36.34 4.34 -0.19
N THR A 2 35.59 4.91 -1.13
CA THR A 2 34.18 5.28 -0.92
C THR A 2 33.39 3.98 -0.86
N ARG A 3 32.85 3.65 0.32
CA ARG A 3 31.96 2.51 0.54
C ARG A 3 30.84 2.61 -0.51
N PRO A 4 30.56 1.58 -1.33
CA PRO A 4 29.42 1.64 -2.23
C PRO A 4 28.20 1.78 -1.34
N SER A 5 27.59 2.95 -1.37
CA SER A 5 26.27 3.20 -0.82
C SER A 5 25.34 2.33 -1.67
N SER A 6 25.15 1.07 -1.27
CA SER A 6 24.07 0.25 -1.78
C SER A 6 22.80 0.98 -1.40
N ASP A 7 22.29 1.79 -2.33
CA ASP A 7 21.07 2.55 -2.11
C ASP A 7 19.93 1.54 -1.95
N PRO A 8 19.39 1.36 -0.73
CA PRO A 8 18.37 0.36 -0.49
C PRO A 8 17.12 0.60 -1.34
N GLN A 9 16.85 1.85 -1.72
CA GLN A 9 15.73 2.21 -2.59
C GLN A 9 15.97 1.77 -4.04
N ALA A 10 17.20 1.87 -4.54
CA ALA A 10 17.54 1.41 -5.90
C ALA A 10 17.42 -0.12 -6.01
N ALA A 11 17.82 -0.85 -4.96
CA ALA A 11 17.65 -2.31 -4.90
C ALA A 11 16.17 -2.72 -4.82
N ASP A 12 15.36 -1.98 -4.05
CA ASP A 12 13.91 -2.20 -3.97
C ASP A 12 13.23 -1.91 -5.33
N LEU A 13 13.57 -0.80 -6.00
CA LEU A 13 13.05 -0.45 -7.34
C LEU A 13 13.40 -1.48 -8.41
N ALA A 14 14.60 -2.06 -8.35
CA ALA A 14 15.00 -3.12 -9.27
C ALA A 14 14.11 -4.38 -9.16
N GLN A 15 13.61 -4.70 -7.96
CA GLN A 15 12.67 -5.82 -7.77
C GLN A 15 11.25 -5.49 -8.23
N LEU A 16 10.86 -4.21 -8.12
CA LEU A 16 9.55 -3.72 -8.55
C LEU A 16 9.47 -3.56 -10.08
N THR A 17 10.61 -3.46 -10.76
CA THR A 17 10.68 -3.41 -12.22
C THR A 17 10.39 -4.80 -12.78
N ARG A 18 9.39 -4.92 -13.66
CA ARG A 18 8.87 -6.19 -14.21
C ARG A 18 8.27 -7.15 -13.17
N ILE A 19 7.85 -6.64 -12.02
CA ILE A 19 7.03 -7.44 -11.09
C ILE A 19 5.76 -7.91 -11.78
N SER A 20 5.34 -9.15 -11.52
CA SER A 20 4.08 -9.68 -12.04
C SER A 20 2.90 -8.93 -11.43
N LEU A 21 1.87 -8.69 -12.23
CA LEU A 21 0.60 -8.16 -11.76
C LEU A 21 -0.31 -9.23 -11.15
N ASP A 22 0.14 -10.50 -11.08
CA ASP A 22 -0.55 -11.65 -10.50
C ASP A 22 -1.99 -11.87 -11.02
N THR A 23 -2.28 -11.38 -12.23
CA THR A 23 -3.57 -11.53 -12.89
C THR A 23 -3.40 -11.67 -14.40
N ASN A 24 -4.26 -12.50 -15.01
CA ASN A 24 -4.35 -12.66 -16.47
C ASN A 24 -5.38 -11.70 -17.10
N HIS A 25 -6.17 -11.01 -16.28
CA HIS A 25 -7.18 -10.05 -16.72
C HIS A 25 -7.11 -8.84 -15.77
N PRO A 26 -6.12 -7.96 -15.95
CA PRO A 26 -6.00 -6.79 -15.09
C PRO A 26 -7.23 -5.90 -15.31
N ILE A 27 -7.86 -5.53 -14.20
CA ILE A 27 -9.00 -4.62 -14.18
C ILE A 27 -8.69 -3.53 -13.16
N CYS A 28 -9.14 -2.30 -13.42
CA CYS A 28 -9.08 -1.25 -12.42
C CYS A 28 -10.01 -1.61 -11.27
N GLN A 29 -9.48 -1.71 -10.05
CA GLN A 29 -10.28 -2.08 -8.88
C GLN A 29 -11.30 -0.99 -8.47
N VAL A 30 -11.16 0.24 -8.99
CA VAL A 30 -12.06 1.36 -8.68
C VAL A 30 -13.21 1.46 -9.68
N CYS A 31 -12.90 1.55 -10.99
CA CYS A 31 -13.92 1.75 -12.03
C CYS A 31 -14.31 0.47 -12.79
N GLY A 32 -13.61 -0.65 -12.55
CA GLY A 32 -13.86 -1.92 -13.20
C GLY A 32 -13.48 -2.00 -14.68
N GLN A 33 -12.85 -0.95 -15.24
CA GLN A 33 -12.42 -0.98 -16.63
C GLN A 33 -11.32 -2.03 -16.84
N PRO A 34 -11.39 -2.82 -17.92
CA PRO A 34 -10.31 -3.72 -18.29
C PRO A 34 -9.07 -2.90 -18.63
N LEU A 35 -7.92 -3.43 -18.24
CA LEU A 35 -6.62 -2.85 -18.52
C LEU A 35 -5.89 -3.74 -19.53
N HIS A 36 -5.13 -3.11 -20.41
CA HIS A 36 -4.42 -3.74 -21.50
C HIS A 36 -2.94 -3.39 -21.47
N GLU A 37 -2.15 -4.16 -22.20
CA GLU A 37 -0.75 -3.82 -22.44
C GLU A 37 -0.63 -2.40 -23.02
N GLY A 38 0.28 -1.62 -22.46
CA GLY A 38 0.49 -0.21 -22.76
C GLY A 38 -0.33 0.75 -21.90
N ASP A 39 -1.35 0.30 -21.16
CA ASP A 39 -2.13 1.20 -20.31
C ASP A 39 -1.30 1.69 -19.12
N ASP A 40 -1.38 3.00 -18.87
CA ASP A 40 -0.85 3.59 -17.65
C ASP A 40 -1.66 3.10 -16.45
N ILE A 41 -0.95 2.73 -15.39
CA ILE A 41 -1.52 2.19 -14.17
C ILE A 41 -0.85 2.74 -12.93
N THR A 42 -1.59 2.65 -11.83
CA THR A 42 -1.08 2.81 -10.48
C THR A 42 -1.23 1.51 -9.72
N THR A 43 -0.14 1.06 -9.11
CA THR A 43 -0.09 -0.19 -8.35
C THR A 43 0.38 0.04 -6.94
N TYR A 44 -0.12 -0.78 -6.03
CA TYR A 44 0.42 -0.86 -4.68
C TYR A 44 1.17 -2.18 -4.54
N ALA A 45 2.44 -2.06 -4.19
CA ALA A 45 3.33 -3.18 -3.94
C ALA A 45 3.72 -3.19 -2.45
N TYR A 46 3.69 -4.36 -1.84
CA TYR A 46 4.05 -4.53 -0.44
C TYR A 46 4.96 -5.73 -0.22
N ARG A 47 5.79 -5.64 0.81
CA ARG A 47 6.66 -6.73 1.28
C ARG A 47 6.67 -6.75 2.80
N ALA A 48 6.18 -7.83 3.39
CA ALA A 48 6.24 -8.03 4.83
C ALA A 48 7.69 -8.22 5.31
N ALA A 49 7.99 -7.83 6.55
CA ALA A 49 9.30 -8.09 7.13
C ALA A 49 9.60 -9.61 7.15
N GLY A 50 10.75 -10.00 6.59
CA GLY A 50 11.16 -11.39 6.47
C GLY A 50 10.80 -12.03 5.13
N GLU A 51 9.89 -11.45 4.36
CA GLU A 51 9.60 -11.92 3.01
C GLU A 51 10.63 -11.41 1.99
N PRO A 52 11.08 -12.25 1.06
CA PRO A 52 12.12 -11.89 0.10
C PRO A 52 11.59 -11.10 -1.10
N ALA A 53 10.29 -11.17 -1.40
CA ALA A 53 9.69 -10.64 -2.63
C ALA A 53 8.52 -9.70 -2.34
N TYR A 54 8.34 -8.71 -3.22
CA TYR A 54 7.15 -7.86 -3.24
C TYR A 54 5.96 -8.60 -3.85
N ALA A 55 4.76 -8.26 -3.40
CA ALA A 55 3.48 -8.68 -3.99
C ALA A 55 2.65 -7.46 -4.36
N ILE A 56 1.75 -7.62 -5.34
CA ILE A 56 0.82 -6.56 -5.75
C ILE A 56 -0.48 -6.70 -4.94
N GLY A 57 -0.89 -5.63 -4.27
CA GLY A 57 -2.17 -5.60 -3.52
C GLY A 57 -3.33 -5.03 -4.33
N TYR A 58 -3.09 -3.99 -5.13
CA TYR A 58 -4.11 -3.45 -6.04
C TYR A 58 -3.51 -2.83 -7.30
N ILE A 59 -4.37 -2.69 -8.30
CA ILE A 59 -4.09 -2.05 -9.59
C ILE A 59 -5.25 -1.11 -9.92
N MET A 60 -4.92 0.09 -10.38
CA MET A 60 -5.87 1.12 -10.82
C MET A 60 -5.44 1.69 -12.16
N CYS A 61 -6.40 2.10 -12.98
CA CYS A 61 -6.12 2.78 -14.24
C CYS A 61 -5.52 4.17 -14.02
N GLY A 62 -4.72 4.59 -14.98
CA GLY A 62 -4.09 5.91 -15.03
C GLY A 62 -2.93 6.06 -14.05
N ALA A 63 -2.16 7.12 -14.29
CA ALA A 63 -1.11 7.54 -13.38
C ALA A 63 -1.72 8.41 -12.26
N ASP A 64 -1.90 7.84 -11.07
CA ASP A 64 -2.37 8.49 -9.84
C ASP A 64 -3.72 9.22 -10.04
N THR A 65 -4.67 8.58 -10.74
CA THR A 65 -6.00 9.15 -11.07
C THR A 65 -7.04 8.94 -9.96
N HIS A 66 -6.90 7.86 -9.19
CA HIS A 66 -7.83 7.52 -8.12
C HIS A 66 -7.19 7.72 -6.75
N GLU A 67 -8.00 8.09 -5.75
CA GLU A 67 -7.53 8.17 -4.37
C GLU A 67 -7.09 6.78 -3.88
N HIS A 68 -5.92 6.75 -3.25
CA HIS A 68 -5.29 5.53 -2.80
C HIS A 68 -5.91 5.02 -1.49
N PRO A 69 -6.46 3.79 -1.45
CA PRO A 69 -7.08 3.24 -0.25
C PRO A 69 -6.08 2.79 0.83
N THR A 70 -4.80 3.16 0.72
CA THR A 70 -3.72 2.64 1.57
C THR A 70 -3.83 3.05 3.03
N VAL A 71 -4.06 2.06 3.89
CA VAL A 71 -3.80 2.13 5.33
C VAL A 71 -2.45 1.42 5.58
N PHE A 72 -1.41 2.20 5.87
CA PHE A 72 -0.05 1.69 5.97
C PHE A 72 0.17 0.88 7.24
N THR A 73 0.84 -0.27 7.08
CA THR A 73 1.01 -1.26 8.15
C THR A 73 2.44 -1.25 8.67
N ARG A 74 2.61 -1.01 9.97
CA ARG A 74 3.93 -1.08 10.63
C ARG A 74 4.54 -2.48 10.42
N GLY A 75 5.80 -2.53 9.99
CA GLY A 75 6.48 -3.81 9.71
C GLY A 75 6.36 -4.28 8.25
N VAL A 76 5.71 -3.51 7.38
CA VAL A 76 5.63 -3.77 5.94
C VAL A 76 6.37 -2.68 5.18
N ARG A 77 7.10 -3.03 4.12
CA ARG A 77 7.56 -2.05 3.13
C ARG A 77 6.50 -1.90 2.08
N GLU A 78 6.08 -0.68 1.84
CA GLU A 78 4.95 -0.40 0.96
C GLU A 78 5.34 0.68 -0.04
N TYR A 79 5.00 0.44 -1.30
CA TYR A 79 5.21 1.34 -2.41
C TYR A 79 3.90 1.54 -3.16
N VAL A 80 3.60 2.80 -3.49
CA VAL A 80 2.65 3.13 -4.55
C VAL A 80 3.44 3.59 -5.75
N LEU A 81 3.25 2.89 -6.87
CA LEU A 81 4.04 3.03 -8.09
C LEU A 81 3.11 3.39 -9.24
N THR A 82 3.53 4.33 -10.07
CA THR A 82 2.94 4.54 -11.40
C THR A 82 3.84 3.93 -12.47
N GLY A 83 3.27 3.53 -13.59
CA GLY A 83 3.99 2.98 -14.73
C GLY A 83 2.99 2.56 -15.79
N HIS A 84 3.36 1.61 -16.64
CA HIS A 84 2.43 1.03 -17.61
C HIS A 84 2.51 -0.49 -17.64
N ILE A 85 1.46 -1.13 -18.15
CA ILE A 85 1.41 -2.58 -18.30
C ILE A 85 2.30 -3.01 -19.46
N GLY A 86 3.21 -3.95 -19.21
CA GLY A 86 3.91 -4.71 -20.24
C GLY A 86 3.55 -6.18 -20.19
N THR A 87 4.03 -6.93 -21.19
CA THR A 87 3.95 -8.40 -21.18
C THR A 87 5.34 -9.04 -21.14
N CYS A 88 5.48 -10.11 -20.36
CA CYS A 88 6.63 -11.00 -20.37
C CYS A 88 6.19 -12.36 -20.92
N SER A 89 6.89 -12.87 -21.94
CA SER A 89 6.60 -14.17 -22.55
C SER A 89 7.73 -15.17 -22.25
N ASP A 90 7.40 -16.28 -21.59
CA ASP A 90 8.28 -17.45 -21.46
C ASP A 90 7.95 -18.42 -22.60
N THR A 91 8.84 -18.48 -23.60
CA THR A 91 8.67 -19.32 -24.79
C THR A 91 8.84 -20.81 -24.51
N ARG A 92 9.53 -21.19 -23.42
CA ARG A 92 9.71 -22.58 -23.02
C ARG A 92 8.43 -23.13 -22.39
N THR A 93 7.73 -22.34 -21.59
CA THR A 93 6.44 -22.72 -21.00
C THR A 93 5.25 -22.27 -21.84
N GLN A 94 5.47 -21.50 -22.91
CA GLN A 94 4.44 -20.89 -23.75
C GLN A 94 3.43 -20.06 -22.95
N SER A 95 3.93 -19.34 -21.94
CA SER A 95 3.10 -18.52 -21.05
C SER A 95 3.43 -17.04 -21.19
N THR A 96 2.40 -16.21 -21.08
CA THR A 96 2.54 -14.76 -21.05
C THR A 96 2.00 -14.23 -19.72
N THR A 97 2.67 -13.24 -19.15
CA THR A 97 2.31 -12.64 -17.87
C THR A 97 2.37 -11.13 -17.97
N PHE A 98 1.40 -10.44 -17.39
CA PHE A 98 1.42 -8.99 -17.29
C PHE A 98 2.40 -8.54 -16.20
N VAL A 99 3.19 -7.52 -16.50
CA VAL A 99 4.22 -6.98 -15.63
C VAL A 99 4.18 -5.46 -15.59
N LEU A 100 4.67 -4.87 -14.51
CA LEU A 100 4.85 -3.41 -14.40
C LEU A 100 6.14 -2.98 -15.11
N LEU A 101 6.03 -2.01 -16.03
CA LEU A 101 7.16 -1.37 -16.70
C LEU A 101 7.29 0.10 -16.29
N ASP A 102 8.52 0.59 -16.37
CA ASP A 102 8.94 1.96 -16.03
C ASP A 102 8.35 2.49 -14.71
N PRO A 103 8.52 1.76 -13.59
CA PRO A 103 7.93 2.13 -12.31
C PRO A 103 8.52 3.44 -11.79
N THR A 104 7.65 4.40 -11.51
CA THR A 104 7.94 5.64 -10.80
C THR A 104 7.33 5.58 -9.41
N VAL A 105 8.14 5.79 -8.39
CA VAL A 105 7.67 5.79 -6.99
C VAL A 105 6.90 7.07 -6.72
N VAL A 106 5.65 6.93 -6.30
CA VAL A 106 4.79 8.05 -5.95
C VAL A 106 4.68 8.21 -4.43
N VAL A 107 4.55 7.10 -3.72
CA VAL A 107 4.57 7.05 -2.25
C VAL A 107 5.38 5.87 -1.76
N THR A 108 6.13 6.08 -0.68
CA THR A 108 6.81 5.03 0.08
C THR A 108 6.44 5.12 1.56
N SER A 109 6.25 3.95 2.19
CA SER A 109 6.23 3.81 3.65
C SER A 109 7.34 2.83 4.08
N PRO A 110 8.38 3.30 4.79
CA PRO A 110 9.46 2.44 5.26
C PRO A 110 9.01 1.58 6.45
N THR A 111 9.55 0.36 6.56
CA THR A 111 9.22 -0.63 7.62
C THR A 111 9.29 -0.07 9.05
N THR A 112 10.14 0.94 9.27
CA THR A 112 10.45 1.51 10.59
C THR A 112 9.47 2.58 11.05
N THR A 113 8.61 3.11 10.18
CA THR A 113 7.77 4.29 10.51
C THR A 113 6.44 4.22 9.78
N THR A 114 5.35 4.62 10.43
CA THR A 114 4.02 4.81 9.78
C THR A 114 3.95 6.11 8.95
N ASN A 115 5.07 6.85 8.80
CA ASN A 115 5.10 8.12 8.10
C ASN A 115 5.29 7.91 6.61
N LEU A 116 4.50 8.67 5.84
CA LEU A 116 4.51 8.62 4.39
C LEU A 116 5.57 9.55 3.81
N HIS A 117 6.33 9.02 2.86
CA HIS A 117 7.18 9.82 2.00
C HIS A 117 6.54 9.86 0.61
N VAL A 118 5.91 11.00 0.29
CA VAL A 118 5.46 11.32 -1.07
C VAL A 118 6.68 11.76 -1.87
N HIS A 119 6.93 11.15 -3.02
CA HIS A 119 8.06 11.52 -3.85
C HIS A 119 7.72 12.77 -4.68
N PRO A 120 8.64 13.75 -4.82
CA PRO A 120 8.40 14.96 -5.61
C PRO A 120 8.18 14.69 -7.10
N ASP A 121 8.64 13.53 -7.61
CA ASP A 121 8.43 13.08 -9.00
C ASP A 121 7.07 12.41 -9.23
N ALA A 122 6.15 12.50 -8.27
CA ALA A 122 4.78 12.06 -8.40
C ALA A 122 4.07 12.79 -9.57
N PRO A 123 3.38 12.08 -10.49
CA PRO A 123 2.62 12.70 -11.57
C PRO A 123 1.53 13.67 -11.08
N THR A 124 1.00 13.41 -9.88
CA THR A 124 -0.01 14.25 -9.23
C THR A 124 0.57 14.90 -7.98
N PRO A 125 0.49 16.23 -7.81
CA PRO A 125 0.92 16.90 -6.59
C PRO A 125 0.06 16.45 -5.41
N ARG A 126 0.64 15.70 -4.47
CA ARG A 126 -0.03 15.32 -3.22
C ARG A 126 0.52 16.17 -2.09
N SER A 127 -0.35 16.97 -1.46
CA SER A 127 -0.03 17.45 -0.12
C SER A 127 0.03 16.23 0.79
N PRO A 128 1.07 16.06 1.63
CA PRO A 128 1.01 15.06 2.68
C PRO A 128 -0.15 15.46 3.59
N THR A 129 -1.30 14.83 3.41
CA THR A 129 -2.36 14.86 4.41
C THR A 129 -1.77 14.13 5.60
N HIS A 130 -1.15 14.88 6.48
CA HIS A 130 -0.72 14.43 7.79
C HIS A 130 -2.01 14.15 8.57
N PRO A 131 -2.42 12.89 8.84
CA PRO A 131 -3.02 12.69 10.13
C PRO A 131 -1.87 12.95 11.10
N THR A 132 -1.99 14.04 11.85
CA THR A 132 -1.22 14.18 13.08
C THR A 132 -1.25 12.83 13.78
N PRO A 133 -0.10 12.24 14.16
CA PRO A 133 -0.12 11.14 15.09
C PRO A 133 -0.80 11.70 16.34
N GLN A 134 -2.10 11.48 16.47
CA GLN A 134 -2.73 11.50 17.77
C GLN A 134 -2.02 10.34 18.46
N GLU A 135 -1.09 10.71 19.34
CA GLU A 135 -0.54 9.84 20.37
C GLU A 135 -1.67 8.91 20.82
N PRO A 136 -1.56 7.58 20.60
CA PRO A 136 -2.64 6.69 20.95
C PRO A 136 -2.87 6.88 22.44
N THR A 137 -4.03 7.44 22.79
CA THR A 137 -4.44 7.64 24.17
C THR A 137 -4.22 6.31 24.88
N PRO A 138 -3.37 6.24 25.92
CA PRO A 138 -3.04 4.99 26.55
C PRO A 138 -4.33 4.30 26.99
N LEU A 139 -4.47 3.02 26.63
CA LEU A 139 -5.67 2.18 26.86
C LEU A 139 -6.16 2.14 28.31
N LEU A 140 -5.39 2.69 29.25
CA LEU A 140 -5.74 2.82 30.67
C LEU A 140 -6.77 3.91 30.97
N THR A 141 -7.03 4.85 30.05
CA THR A 141 -8.05 5.91 30.28
C THR A 141 -9.44 5.51 29.80
N ALA A 142 -9.55 4.71 28.73
CA ALA A 142 -10.83 4.28 28.16
C ALA A 142 -11.63 3.32 29.07
N VAL A 143 -10.98 2.65 30.01
CA VAL A 143 -11.65 1.71 30.93
C VAL A 143 -12.35 2.43 32.09
N ARG A 144 -12.06 3.71 32.36
CA ARG A 144 -12.70 4.45 33.47
C ARG A 144 -14.07 5.04 33.13
N GLU A 145 -14.39 5.26 31.85
CA GLU A 145 -15.67 5.88 31.47
C GLU A 145 -16.83 4.88 31.33
N TYR A 146 -16.56 3.59 31.23
CA TYR A 146 -17.61 2.56 31.10
C TYR A 146 -18.14 1.98 32.43
N ALA A 147 -17.66 2.47 33.57
CA ALA A 147 -18.07 1.96 34.88
C ALA A 147 -18.97 2.94 35.66
N ARG A 148 -19.93 3.62 35.02
CA ARG A 148 -21.10 4.22 35.68
C ARG A 148 -22.35 4.22 34.79
N SER A 149 -22.87 3.04 34.50
CA SER A 149 -24.31 2.85 34.35
C SER A 149 -24.66 1.46 34.81
N ASP A 150 -25.81 1.37 35.48
CA ASP A 150 -26.47 0.17 35.97
C ASP A 150 -25.95 -0.46 37.27
N GLY A 151 -26.40 0.15 38.37
CA GLY A 151 -26.61 -0.55 39.64
C GLY A 151 -28.08 -0.44 40.05
N GLY A 152 -28.94 -1.27 39.46
CA GLY A 152 -30.28 -1.51 39.98
C GLY A 152 -30.25 -2.51 41.14
N SER A 153 -31.20 -2.42 42.07
CA SER A 153 -31.68 -3.47 43.02
C SER A 153 -32.79 -2.88 43.93
N PRO A 154 -33.63 -3.67 44.63
CA PRO A 154 -34.69 -4.57 44.14
C PRO A 154 -36.01 -4.34 44.96
N PRO A 155 -37.03 -5.24 44.97
CA PRO A 155 -38.40 -4.92 45.39
C PRO A 155 -38.69 -5.21 46.88
N GLU A 156 -39.71 -4.56 47.44
CA GLU A 156 -40.45 -5.12 48.59
C GLU A 156 -41.87 -4.53 48.65
N GLY A 157 -42.85 -5.37 48.97
CA GLY A 157 -44.27 -5.00 49.07
C GLY A 157 -44.82 -5.14 50.49
N THR A 158 -46.09 -4.75 50.62
CA THR A 158 -47.04 -4.95 51.73
C THR A 158 -47.00 -3.91 52.86
N GLU A 159 -48.04 -3.07 52.97
CA GLU A 159 -49.27 -3.31 53.74
C GLU A 159 -50.44 -2.49 53.18
#